data_AF-A0A8T5SVM9-F1
#
_entry.id   AF-A0A8T5SVM9-F1
#
_cell.length_a   1.000
_cell.length_b   1.000
_cell.length_c   1.000
_cell.angle_alpha   90.00
_cell.angle_beta   90.00
_cell.angle_gamma   90.00
#
_symmetry.space_group_name_H-M   'P 1'
#
loop_
_entity.id
_entity.type
_entity.pdbx_description
1 polymer ?
#
loop_
_entity_poly.entity_id
_entity_poly.type
_entity_poly.pdbx_seq_one_letter_code
_entity_poly.pdbx_strand_id
1 'polypeptide(L)'
;MIHNVLLIEKADGNVVVKTRFWKIDFLESDIAEFLAGFRDLYTTEGLAEDTPVFVAEKHKVFHGTVDGDMLLLLVTDGRDEDRVIQHRVREGAARVSTALRGNSIGYIRDNLDDILGELIFTRFKVSFVGSGGVGKSTLLRLLFGKEPAPGGYTPTINVAVDSSETIQFGTFLVTVWD
;
A
#
# COMPACT_ATOMS: atom_id res chain seq x y z
N MET A 1 -8.08 0.50 -4.98
CA MET A 1 -7.17 0.01 -3.94
C MET A 1 -5.71 0.10 -4.27
N ILE A 2 -4.95 0.73 -3.37
CA ILE A 2 -3.47 0.67 -3.38
C ILE A 2 -3.03 -0.71 -2.88
N HIS A 3 -2.30 -1.44 -3.71
CA HIS A 3 -1.85 -2.79 -3.38
C HIS A 3 -0.33 -2.98 -3.25
N ASN A 4 0.47 -2.15 -3.92
CA ASN A 4 1.91 -2.04 -3.65
C ASN A 4 2.31 -0.57 -3.55
N VAL A 5 3.31 -0.30 -2.71
CA VAL A 5 4.02 0.97 -2.63
C VAL A 5 5.49 0.70 -2.83
N LEU A 6 6.11 1.48 -3.71
CA LEU A 6 7.53 1.35 -4.01
C LEU A 6 8.19 2.72 -3.97
N LEU A 7 9.40 2.77 -3.46
CA LEU A 7 10.35 3.83 -3.78
C LEU A 7 11.41 3.21 -4.68
N ILE A 8 11.57 3.76 -5.88
CA ILE A 8 12.53 3.27 -6.88
C ILE A 8 13.46 4.39 -7.34
N GLU A 9 14.65 4.03 -7.81
CA GLU A 9 15.52 4.94 -8.55
C GLU A 9 14.94 5.20 -9.94
N LYS A 10 14.90 6.47 -10.36
CA LYS A 10 14.33 6.90 -11.65
C LYS A 10 15.16 6.41 -12.84
N ALA A 11 16.47 6.21 -12.65
CA ALA A 11 17.40 5.89 -13.72
C ALA A 11 17.17 4.49 -14.31
N ASP A 12 17.05 3.48 -13.45
CA ASP A 12 17.01 2.06 -13.83
C ASP A 12 15.89 1.26 -13.16
N GLY A 13 15.16 1.85 -12.22
CA GLY A 13 14.08 1.18 -11.51
C GLY A 13 14.51 0.33 -10.34
N ASN A 14 15.77 0.47 -9.87
CA ASN A 14 16.23 -0.20 -8.67
C ASN A 14 15.28 0.08 -7.51
N VAL A 15 14.82 -1.00 -6.86
CA VAL A 15 13.89 -0.89 -5.73
C VAL A 15 14.66 -0.54 -4.46
N VAL A 16 14.42 0.66 -3.93
CA VAL A 16 14.94 1.09 -2.63
C VAL A 16 14.15 0.40 -1.51
N VAL A 17 12.82 0.43 -1.62
CA VAL A 17 11.90 -0.20 -0.68
C VAL A 17 10.59 -0.54 -1.37
N LYS A 18 9.97 -1.65 -0.96
CA LYS A 18 8.67 -2.11 -1.44
C LYS A 18 7.83 -2.64 -0.29
N THR A 19 6.64 -2.08 -0.13
CA THR A 19 5.62 -2.55 0.80
C THR A 19 4.45 -3.12 -0.01
N ARG A 20 4.02 -4.34 0.31
CA ARG A 20 2.91 -5.04 -0.35
C ARG A 20 1.77 -5.24 0.64
N PHE A 21 0.59 -4.71 0.32
CA PHE A 21 -0.58 -4.78 1.20
C PHE A 21 -1.51 -5.96 0.89
N TRP A 22 -1.35 -6.57 -0.28
CA TRP A 22 -2.26 -7.60 -0.80
C TRP A 22 -1.50 -8.69 -1.53
N LYS A 23 -2.14 -9.84 -1.77
CA LYS A 23 -1.58 -10.91 -2.61
C LYS A 23 -1.67 -10.58 -4.11
N ILE A 24 -1.42 -9.32 -4.47
CA ILE A 24 -1.29 -8.85 -5.84
C ILE A 24 0.16 -8.44 -6.05
N ASP A 25 0.88 -9.22 -6.86
CA ASP A 25 2.29 -8.98 -7.13
C ASP A 25 2.50 -7.87 -8.17
N PHE A 26 3.53 -7.06 -7.91
CA PHE A 26 4.09 -6.08 -8.83
C PHE A 26 5.56 -6.44 -9.05
N LEU A 27 5.87 -7.07 -10.18
CA LEU A 27 7.14 -7.72 -10.45
C LEU A 27 8.18 -6.74 -11.01
N GLU A 28 9.43 -7.16 -11.11
CA GLU A 28 10.49 -6.37 -11.77
C GLU A 28 10.15 -6.05 -13.24
N SER A 29 9.50 -6.99 -13.94
CA SER A 29 8.98 -6.76 -15.30
C SER A 29 7.96 -5.62 -15.33
N ASP A 30 7.10 -5.53 -14.31
CA ASP A 30 6.08 -4.50 -14.21
C ASP A 30 6.72 -3.12 -13.92
N ILE A 31 7.83 -3.08 -13.18
CA ILE A 31 8.62 -1.86 -12.97
C ILE A 31 9.27 -1.38 -14.28
N ALA A 32 9.84 -2.31 -15.04
CA ALA A 32 10.46 -1.98 -16.33
C ALA A 32 9.43 -1.44 -17.34
N GLU A 33 8.25 -2.08 -17.42
CA GLU A 33 7.13 -1.62 -18.24
C GLU A 33 6.62 -0.24 -17.77
N PHE A 34 6.49 -0.04 -16.45
CA PHE A 34 6.17 1.28 -15.89
C PHE A 34 7.18 2.35 -16.33
N LEU A 35 8.48 2.09 -16.23
CA LEU A 35 9.51 3.07 -16.59
C LEU A 35 9.51 3.40 -18.08
N ALA A 36 9.21 2.43 -18.95
CA ALA A 36 9.02 2.69 -20.37
C ALA A 36 7.85 3.66 -20.59
N GLY A 37 6.67 3.34 -20.05
CA GLY A 37 5.50 4.21 -20.15
C GLY A 37 5.70 5.60 -19.51
N PHE A 38 6.38 5.66 -18.36
CA PHE A 38 6.71 6.90 -17.68
C PHE A 38 7.62 7.80 -18.52
N ARG A 39 8.61 7.24 -19.23
CA ARG A 39 9.46 8.01 -20.16
C ARG A 39 8.67 8.52 -21.36
N ASP A 40 7.75 7.71 -21.89
CA ASP A 40 6.89 8.10 -23.00
C ASP A 40 5.99 9.29 -22.65
N LEU A 41 5.50 9.37 -21.40
CA LEU A 41 4.71 10.52 -20.91
C LEU A 41 5.44 11.85 -21.10
N TYR A 42 6.75 11.92 -20.81
CA TYR A 42 7.53 13.16 -20.97
C TYR A 42 7.77 13.56 -22.42
N THR A 43 7.66 12.61 -23.33
CA THR A 43 7.85 12.85 -24.77
C THR A 43 6.55 13.08 -25.53
N THR A 44 5.41 12.81 -24.89
CA THR A 44 4.10 12.88 -25.52
C THR A 44 3.44 14.23 -25.25
N GLU A 45 3.23 15.03 -26.30
CA GLU A 45 2.52 16.31 -26.18
C GLU A 45 1.07 16.12 -25.73
N GLY A 46 0.63 16.96 -24.79
CA GLY A 46 -0.76 16.99 -24.29
C GLY A 46 -1.06 16.07 -23.11
N LEU A 47 -0.09 15.27 -22.64
CA LEU A 47 -0.21 14.52 -21.39
C LEU A 47 0.38 15.30 -20.22
N ALA A 48 -0.30 15.24 -19.07
CA ALA A 48 0.24 15.79 -17.83
C ALA A 48 1.31 14.84 -17.26
N GLU A 49 2.36 15.39 -16.65
CA GLU A 49 3.45 14.60 -16.06
C GLU A 49 2.99 13.65 -14.94
N ASP A 50 1.84 13.93 -14.30
CA ASP A 50 1.22 13.12 -13.26
C ASP A 50 0.11 12.19 -13.76
N THR A 51 0.03 11.99 -15.09
CA THR A 51 -0.86 10.99 -15.71
C THR A 51 -0.46 9.59 -15.23
N PRO A 52 -1.38 8.79 -14.69
CA PRO A 52 -1.06 7.43 -14.25
C PRO A 52 -0.71 6.53 -15.44
N VAL A 53 0.24 5.61 -15.22
CA VAL A 53 0.70 4.65 -16.23
C VAL A 53 0.01 3.31 -15.99
N PHE A 54 -0.55 2.72 -17.06
CA PHE A 54 -1.13 1.38 -17.01
C PHE A 54 -0.07 0.33 -17.35
N VAL A 55 0.01 -0.74 -16.56
CA VAL A 55 1.03 -1.79 -16.66
C VAL A 55 0.42 -3.18 -16.56
N ALA A 56 0.86 -4.09 -17.41
CA ALA A 56 0.47 -5.50 -17.44
C ALA A 56 -1.06 -5.73 -17.49
N GLU A 57 -1.81 -4.78 -18.06
CA GLU A 57 -3.28 -4.75 -18.15
C GLU A 57 -4.03 -4.81 -16.80
N LYS A 58 -3.31 -4.79 -15.67
CA LYS A 58 -3.88 -4.99 -14.32
C LYS A 58 -3.54 -3.87 -13.33
N HIS A 59 -2.48 -3.11 -13.59
CA HIS A 59 -1.98 -2.10 -12.67
C HIS A 59 -2.21 -0.71 -13.22
N LYS A 60 -2.80 0.15 -12.40
CA LYS A 60 -2.79 1.60 -12.60
C LYS A 60 -1.82 2.22 -11.61
N VAL A 61 -0.69 2.69 -12.12
CA VAL A 61 0.46 3.17 -11.34
C VAL A 61 0.42 4.70 -11.28
N PHE A 62 0.32 5.22 -10.07
CA PHE A 62 0.47 6.65 -9.79
C PHE A 62 1.88 6.90 -9.26
N HIS A 63 2.47 8.04 -9.63
CA HIS A 63 3.87 8.34 -9.30
C HIS A 63 4.07 9.77 -8.82
N GLY A 64 5.14 9.98 -8.04
CA GLY A 64 5.59 11.28 -7.60
C GLY A 64 7.12 11.33 -7.48
N THR A 65 7.72 12.40 -7.98
CA THR A 65 9.18 12.59 -7.94
C THR A 65 9.64 12.90 -6.51
N VAL A 66 10.69 12.19 -6.08
CA VAL A 66 11.35 12.37 -4.78
C VAL A 66 12.79 12.81 -5.06
N ASP A 67 13.13 14.04 -4.66
CA ASP A 67 14.46 14.66 -4.84
C ASP A 67 15.07 14.57 -6.26
N GLY A 68 14.23 14.46 -7.29
CA GLY A 68 14.63 14.45 -8.71
C GLY A 68 15.07 13.08 -9.24
N ASP A 69 15.70 12.28 -8.39
CA ASP A 69 16.36 11.02 -8.79
C ASP A 69 15.58 9.76 -8.42
N MET A 70 14.52 9.88 -7.60
CA MET A 70 13.68 8.77 -7.18
C MET A 70 12.21 9.00 -7.54
N LEU A 71 11.45 7.90 -7.61
CA LEU A 71 10.01 7.89 -7.82
C LEU A 71 9.34 7.12 -6.68
N LEU A 72 8.37 7.76 -6.03
CA LEU A 72 7.40 7.06 -5.19
C LEU A 72 6.27 6.56 -6.09
N LEU A 73 5.98 5.27 -6.05
CA LEU A 73 4.91 4.61 -6.80
C LEU A 73 3.81 4.13 -5.86
N LEU A 74 2.56 4.46 -6.18
CA LEU A 74 1.37 3.84 -5.62
C LEU A 74 0.72 2.99 -6.71
N VAL A 75 0.81 1.67 -6.57
CA VAL A 75 0.27 0.72 -7.54
C VAL A 75 -1.13 0.33 -7.12
N THR A 76 -2.10 0.51 -8.01
CA THR A 76 -3.51 0.27 -7.73
C THR A 76 -4.17 -0.66 -8.74
N ASP A 77 -5.35 -1.17 -8.38
CA ASP A 77 -6.25 -1.89 -9.28
C ASP A 77 -7.29 -0.97 -9.97
N GLY A 78 -7.14 0.35 -9.83
CA GLY A 78 -8.01 1.35 -10.47
C GLY A 78 -9.41 1.51 -9.87
N ARG A 79 -9.72 0.87 -8.74
CA ARG A 79 -11.04 1.03 -8.08
C ARG A 79 -11.23 2.35 -7.33
N ASP A 80 -10.13 2.99 -6.91
CA ASP A 80 -10.18 4.27 -6.21
C ASP A 80 -10.31 5.45 -7.18
N GLU A 81 -10.84 6.58 -6.70
CA GLU A 81 -10.85 7.83 -7.45
C GLU A 81 -9.41 8.33 -7.70
N ASP A 82 -9.04 8.51 -8.97
CA ASP A 82 -7.70 8.94 -9.39
C ASP A 82 -7.19 10.16 -8.63
N ARG A 83 -8.05 11.16 -8.42
CA ARG A 83 -7.69 12.40 -7.75
C ARG A 83 -7.25 12.16 -6.30
N VAL A 84 -7.87 11.19 -5.62
CA VAL A 84 -7.50 10.82 -4.26
C VAL A 84 -6.12 10.16 -4.24
N ILE A 85 -5.84 9.26 -5.19
CA ILE A 85 -4.54 8.58 -5.26
C ILE A 85 -3.42 9.52 -5.71
N GLN A 86 -3.69 10.40 -6.68
CA GLN A 86 -2.78 11.45 -7.12
C GLN A 86 -2.41 12.39 -5.96
N HIS A 87 -3.39 12.78 -5.14
CA HIS A 87 -3.12 13.57 -3.95
C HIS A 87 -2.21 12.82 -2.97
N ARG A 88 -2.50 11.54 -2.68
CA ARG A 88 -1.71 10.69 -1.77
C ARG A 88 -0.28 10.48 -2.26
N VAL A 89 -0.05 10.24 -3.55
CA VAL A 89 1.32 10.04 -4.08
C VAL A 89 2.12 11.35 -4.05
N ARG A 90 1.47 12.48 -4.36
CA ARG A 90 2.12 13.80 -4.32
C ARG A 90 2.52 14.18 -2.91
N GLU A 91 1.62 14.01 -1.94
CA GLU A 91 1.92 14.28 -0.54
C GLU A 91 2.95 13.29 0.02
N GLY A 92 2.82 12.00 -0.33
CA GLY A 92 3.78 10.96 0.05
C GLY A 92 5.19 11.27 -0.44
N ALA A 93 5.35 11.66 -1.71
CA ALA A 93 6.64 12.02 -2.30
C ALA A 93 7.28 13.22 -1.58
N ALA A 94 6.47 14.23 -1.22
CA ALA A 94 6.95 15.39 -0.45
C ALA A 94 7.41 15.01 0.97
N ARG A 95 6.71 14.07 1.64
CA ARG A 95 7.13 13.56 2.95
C ARG A 95 8.43 12.76 2.87
N VAL A 96 8.59 11.92 1.85
CA VAL A 96 9.82 11.15 1.63
C VAL A 96 11.00 12.08 1.31
N SER A 97 10.82 13.08 0.43
CA SER A 97 11.84 14.12 0.15
C SER A 97 12.24 14.86 1.42
N THR A 98 11.28 15.24 2.25
CA THR A 98 11.57 15.92 3.54
C THR A 98 12.37 15.02 4.48
N ALA A 99 12.03 13.74 4.56
CA ALA A 99 12.77 12.78 5.38
C ALA A 99 14.21 12.58 4.88
N LEU A 100 14.44 12.55 3.57
CA LEU A 100 15.77 12.39 2.96
C LEU A 100 16.73 13.55 3.26
N ARG A 101 16.23 14.78 3.43
CA ARG A 101 17.09 15.96 3.71
C ARG A 101 17.91 15.84 4.99
N GLY A 102 17.52 14.98 5.93
CA GLY A 102 18.21 14.77 7.19
C GLY A 102 18.55 13.31 7.51
N ASN A 103 18.20 12.37 6.63
CA ASN A 103 18.32 10.94 6.90
C ASN A 103 18.91 10.20 5.70
N SER A 104 19.49 9.03 5.97
CA SER A 104 20.03 8.17 4.92
C SER A 104 18.91 7.46 4.15
N ILE A 105 19.23 6.97 2.94
CA ILE A 105 18.35 6.05 2.19
C ILE A 105 17.99 4.82 3.04
N GLY A 106 18.93 4.32 3.84
CA GLY A 106 18.68 3.20 4.76
C GLY A 106 17.57 3.51 5.77
N TYR A 107 17.53 4.73 6.32
CA TYR A 107 16.44 5.16 7.20
C TYR A 107 15.09 5.16 6.47
N ILE A 108 15.04 5.66 5.22
CA ILE A 108 13.80 5.67 4.44
C ILE A 108 13.30 4.25 4.20
N ARG A 109 14.20 3.33 3.81
CA ARG A 109 13.87 1.93 3.60
C ARG A 109 13.25 1.31 4.86
N ASP A 110 13.81 1.61 6.01
CA ASP A 110 13.40 1.00 7.27
C ASP A 110 12.14 1.67 7.88
N ASN A 111 11.76 2.87 7.42
CA ASN A 111 10.68 3.69 8.02
C ASN A 111 9.63 4.22 7.01
N LEU A 112 9.58 3.69 5.78
CA LEU A 112 8.67 4.20 4.74
C LEU A 112 7.20 4.21 5.19
N ASP A 113 6.77 3.15 5.88
CA ASP A 113 5.41 2.98 6.35
C ASP A 113 5.00 4.09 7.35
N ASP A 114 5.91 4.47 8.24
CA ASP A 114 5.67 5.55 9.21
C ASP A 114 5.73 6.94 8.56
N ILE A 115 6.62 7.14 7.57
CA ILE A 115 6.71 8.39 6.79
C ILE A 115 5.41 8.66 6.04
N LEU A 116 4.87 7.62 5.38
CA LEU A 116 3.64 7.73 4.61
C LEU A 116 2.41 7.78 5.53
N GLY A 117 2.43 7.05 6.65
CA GLY A 117 1.42 7.12 7.70
C GLY A 117 -0.02 6.96 7.16
N GLU A 118 -0.95 7.78 7.65
CA GLU A 118 -2.38 7.67 7.30
C GLU A 118 -2.70 8.01 5.83
N LEU A 119 -1.74 8.52 5.04
CA LEU A 119 -1.98 8.73 3.60
C LEU A 119 -2.24 7.43 2.86
N ILE A 120 -1.57 6.37 3.28
CA ILE A 120 -1.64 5.05 2.63
C ILE A 120 -2.15 3.99 3.59
N PHE A 121 -1.85 4.12 4.88
CA PHE A 121 -2.12 3.13 5.90
C PHE A 121 -3.35 3.52 6.71
N THR A 122 -4.54 3.13 6.25
CA THR A 122 -5.74 3.22 7.09
C THR A 122 -5.64 2.18 8.21
N ARG A 123 -5.35 2.64 9.44
CA ARG A 123 -5.28 1.76 10.61
C ARG A 123 -6.69 1.53 11.16
N PHE A 124 -7.20 0.30 11.04
CA PHE A 124 -8.41 -0.10 11.77
C PHE A 124 -8.07 -0.42 13.22
N LYS A 125 -8.56 0.42 14.13
CA LYS A 125 -8.48 0.15 15.58
C LYS A 125 -9.75 -0.58 16.01
N VAL A 126 -9.63 -1.87 16.27
CA VAL A 126 -10.72 -2.69 16.82
C VAL A 126 -10.52 -2.83 18.33
N SER A 127 -11.53 -2.44 19.12
CA SER A 127 -11.53 -2.60 20.57
C SER A 127 -12.57 -3.62 21.01
N PHE A 128 -12.16 -4.58 21.83
CA PHE A 128 -13.08 -5.51 22.49
C PHE A 128 -13.46 -4.97 23.87
N VAL A 129 -14.74 -4.63 24.06
CA VAL A 129 -15.29 -4.14 25.33
C VAL A 129 -16.31 -5.13 25.91
N GLY A 130 -16.43 -5.17 27.23
CA GLY A 130 -17.35 -6.05 27.95
C GLY A 130 -16.82 -6.46 29.31
N SER A 131 -17.66 -7.07 30.15
CA SER A 131 -17.33 -7.48 31.52
C SER A 131 -16.08 -8.39 31.60
N GLY A 132 -15.46 -8.44 32.78
CA GLY A 132 -14.39 -9.41 33.05
C GLY A 132 -14.86 -10.85 32.82
N GLY A 133 -14.00 -11.71 32.26
CA GLY A 133 -14.31 -13.14 32.08
C GLY A 133 -15.08 -13.52 30.80
N VAL A 134 -15.59 -12.58 29.99
CA VAL A 134 -16.36 -12.89 28.77
C VAL A 134 -15.54 -13.43 27.58
N GLY A 135 -14.25 -13.74 27.78
CA GLY A 135 -13.42 -14.38 26.76
C GLY A 135 -12.68 -13.44 25.79
N LYS A 136 -12.65 -12.12 26.01
CA LYS A 136 -11.95 -11.15 25.14
C LYS A 136 -10.47 -11.49 24.91
N SER A 137 -9.72 -11.76 25.98
CA SER A 137 -8.30 -12.12 25.89
C SER A 137 -8.10 -13.46 25.21
N THR A 138 -9.02 -14.41 25.43
CA THR A 138 -9.03 -15.72 24.76
C THR A 138 -9.25 -15.56 23.26
N LEU A 139 -10.25 -14.76 22.85
CA LEU A 139 -10.51 -14.45 21.44
C LEU A 139 -9.28 -13.83 20.75
N LEU A 140 -8.60 -12.89 21.41
CA LEU A 140 -7.35 -12.32 20.87
C LEU A 140 -6.24 -13.37 20.72
N ARG A 141 -6.05 -14.27 21.69
CA ARG A 141 -5.03 -15.33 21.60
C ARG A 141 -5.33 -16.31 20.47
N LEU A 142 -6.61 -16.67 20.30
CA LEU A 142 -7.08 -17.51 19.21
C LEU A 142 -6.81 -16.84 17.85
N LEU A 143 -7.17 -15.56 17.69
CA LEU A 143 -6.92 -14.79 16.46
C LEU A 143 -5.42 -14.64 16.14
N PHE A 144 -4.56 -14.52 17.15
CA PHE A 144 -3.11 -14.49 16.96
C PHE A 144 -2.46 -15.87 16.81
N GLY A 145 -3.24 -16.94 16.77
CA GLY A 145 -2.73 -18.31 16.67
C GLY A 145 -1.90 -18.77 17.88
N LYS A 146 -2.01 -18.06 19.02
CA LYS A 146 -1.33 -18.44 20.27
C LYS A 146 -1.97 -19.63 20.96
N GLU A 147 -3.23 -19.90 20.65
CA GLU A 147 -3.99 -21.04 21.14
C GLU A 147 -4.74 -21.66 19.93
N PRO A 148 -4.73 -22.99 19.75
CA PRO A 148 -5.52 -23.64 18.71
C PRO A 148 -7.01 -23.50 19.03
N ALA A 149 -7.80 -23.14 18.02
CA ALA A 149 -9.24 -23.01 18.20
C ALA A 149 -9.86 -24.37 18.53
N PRO A 150 -10.67 -24.45 19.60
CA PRO A 150 -11.36 -25.68 19.94
C PRO A 150 -12.31 -26.07 18.81
N GLY A 151 -12.16 -27.27 18.24
CA GLY A 151 -12.98 -27.73 17.12
C GLY A 151 -12.46 -27.36 15.72
N GLY A 152 -11.25 -26.82 15.60
CA GLY A 152 -10.55 -26.70 14.32
C GLY A 152 -11.04 -25.60 13.38
N TYR A 153 -11.82 -24.63 13.89
CA TYR A 153 -12.23 -23.46 13.11
C TYR A 153 -11.17 -22.35 13.13
N THR A 154 -11.15 -21.47 12.14
CA THR A 154 -10.30 -20.27 12.16
C THR A 154 -11.06 -19.10 12.78
N PRO A 155 -10.65 -18.59 13.95
CA PRO A 155 -11.28 -17.42 14.55
C PRO A 155 -11.20 -16.24 13.59
N THR A 156 -12.31 -15.54 13.38
CA THR A 156 -12.42 -14.45 12.41
C THR A 156 -13.19 -13.29 13.03
N ILE A 157 -12.70 -12.06 12.85
CA ILE A 157 -13.47 -10.84 13.12
C ILE A 157 -13.96 -10.32 11.78
N ASN A 158 -15.26 -10.09 11.65
CA ASN A 158 -15.81 -9.33 10.53
C ASN A 158 -16.07 -7.88 10.98
N VAL A 159 -15.59 -6.90 10.21
CA VAL A 159 -15.77 -5.47 10.49
C VAL A 159 -16.45 -4.86 9.27
N ALA A 160 -17.68 -4.37 9.44
CA ALA A 160 -18.36 -3.59 8.42
C ALA A 160 -17.79 -2.17 8.41
N VAL A 161 -17.37 -1.70 7.23
CA VAL A 161 -16.89 -0.34 7.00
C VAL A 161 -17.57 0.16 5.73
N ASP A 162 -18.17 1.35 5.76
CA ASP A 162 -18.91 1.93 4.62
C ASP A 162 -18.01 2.35 3.42
N SER A 163 -16.76 1.87 3.36
CA SER A 163 -15.85 2.12 2.23
C SER A 163 -15.21 0.82 1.74
N SER A 164 -15.45 0.51 0.47
CA SER A 164 -15.35 -0.79 -0.20
C SER A 164 -13.93 -1.23 -0.57
N GLU A 165 -13.19 -1.89 0.34
CA GLU A 165 -11.90 -2.53 0.03
C GLU A 165 -11.66 -3.84 0.82
N THR A 166 -11.54 -4.98 0.14
CA THR A 166 -11.56 -6.36 0.71
C THR A 166 -10.28 -6.83 1.43
N ILE A 167 -9.79 -6.15 2.47
CA ILE A 167 -8.61 -6.50 3.32
C ILE A 167 -7.93 -7.91 3.30
N GLN A 168 -6.94 -8.30 2.47
CA GLN A 168 -6.23 -9.60 2.66
C GLN A 168 -4.90 -9.49 3.44
N PHE A 169 -4.91 -9.84 4.73
CA PHE A 169 -3.71 -10.03 5.57
C PHE A 169 -3.39 -11.52 5.78
N GLY A 170 -2.36 -12.05 5.09
CA GLY A 170 -1.78 -13.36 5.42
C GLY A 170 -2.75 -14.55 5.37
N THR A 171 -2.90 -15.27 6.49
CA THR A 171 -3.74 -16.47 6.67
C THR A 171 -5.20 -16.18 7.01
N PHE A 172 -5.60 -14.91 7.10
CA PHE A 172 -6.98 -14.55 7.41
C PHE A 172 -7.70 -14.06 6.14
N LEU A 173 -8.94 -14.53 5.98
CA LEU A 173 -9.83 -14.20 4.88
C LEU A 173 -10.98 -13.40 5.49
N VAL A 174 -10.98 -12.09 5.28
CA VAL A 174 -12.08 -11.21 5.67
C VAL A 174 -13.02 -11.12 4.46
N THR A 175 -14.17 -11.75 4.56
CA THR A 175 -15.20 -11.70 3.52
C THR A 175 -16.29 -10.75 3.94
N VAL A 176 -16.46 -9.68 3.17
CA VAL A 176 -17.58 -8.73 3.30
C VAL A 176 -18.72 -9.26 2.42
N TRP A 177 -19.89 -9.47 3.01
CA TRP A 177 -21.13 -9.85 2.30
C TRP A 177 -22.26 -8.93 2.76
N ASP A 178 -23.15 -8.64 1.80
CA ASP A 178 -24.40 -7.87 1.92
C ASP A 178 -25.28 -8.33 3.10
#